data_AF-A0A382BIE2-F1
#
_entry.id   AF-A0A382BIE2-F1
#
_cell.length_a   1.000
_cell.length_b   1.000
_cell.length_c   1.000
_cell.angle_alpha   90.00
_cell.angle_beta   90.00
_cell.angle_gamma   90.00
#
_symmetry.space_group_name_H-M   'P 1'
#
loop_
_entity.id
_entity.type
_entity.pdbx_description
1 polymer ?
#
loop_
_entity_poly.entity_id
_entity_poly.type
_entity_poly.pdbx_seq_one_letter_code
_entity_poly.pdbx_strand_id
1 'polypeptide(L)'
;VSKKTIFFAQLLAILFALFVSSIVIKLSGLNPLLLGAKALNSTLGSFFGLEQLGILLTPILITAVAAATAFRMGLWNIGIEGQFYLGAIAVTLVGLNIEGPNFLILIILVIVGIIGGALWALLPALAKAYANISEIISTLMLNFIAILLVNYLAIGPLRDKTGAGVMASSARISYSLPEWFGALHIGFFFALIILGIYAIVSFYTQFSYETEMIGANSKVGPYIGVSASKRIILIMLISGGIAGLAGMVEITGNIHRLQDGISNQFGIFGIIVAVLSRGSPLGILIGSVFIALVLNSGIVLQSVGLSVNSVLF
;
A
#
# COMPACT_ATOMS: atom_id res chain seq x y z
N VAL A 1 5.97 -17.74 23.64
CA VAL A 1 5.83 -16.39 24.23
C VAL A 1 4.36 -16.10 24.48
N SER A 2 3.97 -15.68 25.68
CA SER A 2 2.54 -15.38 25.99
C SER A 2 2.05 -14.16 25.21
N LYS A 3 0.77 -14.15 24.78
CA LYS A 3 0.14 -12.99 24.11
C LYS A 3 0.29 -11.70 24.93
N LYS A 4 0.24 -11.81 26.26
CA LYS A 4 0.44 -10.68 27.19
C LYS A 4 1.87 -10.12 27.09
N THR A 5 2.88 -10.97 26.98
CA THR A 5 4.28 -10.56 26.87
C THR A 5 4.55 -9.83 25.55
N ILE A 6 3.94 -10.29 24.45
CA ILE A 6 4.06 -9.63 23.14
C ILE A 6 3.43 -8.23 23.19
N PHE A 7 2.23 -8.12 23.75
CA PHE A 7 1.55 -6.83 23.92
C PHE A 7 2.35 -5.86 24.79
N PHE A 8 2.91 -6.33 25.90
CA PHE A 8 3.72 -5.50 26.79
C PHE A 8 5.03 -5.05 26.13
N ALA A 9 5.67 -5.92 25.34
CA ALA A 9 6.85 -5.57 24.56
C ALA A 9 6.54 -4.52 23.48
N GLN A 10 5.39 -4.63 22.79
CA GLN A 10 4.92 -3.64 21.83
C GLN A 10 4.67 -2.28 22.50
N LEU A 11 4.01 -2.27 23.66
CA LEU A 11 3.77 -1.04 24.43
C LEU A 11 5.09 -0.38 24.86
N LEU A 12 6.04 -1.16 25.36
CA LEU A 12 7.38 -0.67 25.72
C LEU A 12 8.13 -0.11 24.52
N ALA A 13 8.05 -0.76 23.35
CA ALA A 13 8.68 -0.27 22.13
C ALA A 13 8.08 1.07 21.67
N ILE A 14 6.75 1.24 21.76
CA ILE A 14 6.08 2.50 21.46
C ILE A 14 6.51 3.60 22.42
N LEU A 15 6.55 3.31 23.73
CA LEU A 15 7.01 4.28 24.74
C LEU A 15 8.48 4.68 24.53
N PHE A 16 9.33 3.71 24.17
CA PHE A 16 10.73 3.97 23.87
C PHE A 16 10.89 4.81 22.61
N ALA A 17 10.14 4.53 21.54
CA ALA A 17 10.14 5.34 20.32
C ALA A 17 9.68 6.78 20.58
N LEU A 18 8.62 6.97 21.38
CA LEU A 18 8.17 8.29 21.81
C LEU A 18 9.21 9.02 22.67
N PHE A 19 9.91 8.29 23.54
CA PHE A 19 10.97 8.84 24.37
C PHE A 19 12.15 9.34 23.53
N VAL A 20 12.63 8.52 22.59
CA VAL A 20 13.71 8.89 21.66
C VAL A 20 13.29 10.08 20.80
N SER A 21 12.07 10.05 20.23
CA SER A 21 11.52 11.15 19.44
C SER A 21 11.44 12.45 20.26
N SER A 22 11.04 12.35 21.52
CA SER A 22 10.96 13.50 22.44
C SER A 22 12.33 14.12 22.72
N ILE A 23 13.39 13.30 22.82
CA ILE A 23 14.76 13.80 22.98
C ILE A 23 15.20 14.60 21.75
N VAL A 24 14.96 14.07 20.54
CA VAL A 24 15.34 14.74 19.28
C VAL A 24 14.62 16.08 19.13
N ILE A 25 13.32 16.12 19.45
CA ILE A 25 12.54 17.36 19.40
C ILE A 25 13.06 18.38 20.42
N LYS A 26 13.41 17.93 21.64
CA LYS A 26 13.99 18.79 22.67
C LYS A 26 15.35 19.35 22.25
N LEU A 27 16.19 18.55 21.58
CA LEU A 27 17.47 19.00 21.00
C LEU A 27 17.28 20.01 19.88
N SER A 28 16.14 19.96 19.17
CA SER A 28 15.77 20.94 18.14
C SER A 28 15.24 22.26 18.72
N GLY A 29 15.24 22.43 20.05
CA GLY A 29 14.80 23.65 20.73
C GLY A 29 13.27 23.76 20.88
N LEU A 30 12.52 22.72 20.54
CA LEU A 30 11.06 22.71 20.62
C LEU A 30 10.56 21.86 21.80
N ASN A 31 9.35 22.14 22.30
CA ASN A 31 8.76 21.38 23.38
C ASN A 31 8.07 20.11 22.85
N PRO A 32 8.55 18.90 23.19
CA PRO A 32 8.02 17.64 22.65
C PRO A 32 6.58 17.36 23.04
N LEU A 33 6.16 17.74 24.26
CA LEU A 33 4.78 17.52 24.72
C LEU A 33 3.80 18.41 23.96
N LEU A 34 4.15 19.69 23.75
CA LEU A 34 3.31 20.62 23.00
C LEU A 34 3.21 20.23 21.51
N LEU A 35 4.32 19.78 20.91
CA LEU A 35 4.32 19.33 19.52
C LEU A 35 3.56 18.02 19.33
N GLY A 36 3.71 17.06 20.25
CA GLY A 36 2.94 15.81 20.21
C GLY A 36 1.44 16.06 20.36
N ALA A 37 1.05 16.92 21.31
CA ALA A 37 -0.35 17.32 21.48
C ALA A 37 -0.87 18.09 20.26
N LYS A 38 -0.07 18.98 19.66
CA LYS A 38 -0.43 19.70 18.44
C LYS A 38 -0.60 18.77 17.25
N ALA A 39 0.30 17.79 17.06
CA ALA A 39 0.21 16.82 15.98
C ALA A 39 -1.05 15.94 16.09
N LEU A 40 -1.33 15.45 17.30
CA LEU A 40 -2.54 14.67 17.59
C LEU A 40 -3.82 15.50 17.41
N ASN A 41 -3.87 16.71 17.95
CA ASN A 41 -5.04 17.59 17.79
C ASN A 41 -5.22 18.05 16.35
N SER A 42 -4.15 18.28 15.60
CA SER A 42 -4.25 18.65 14.18
C SER A 42 -4.77 17.47 13.35
N THR A 43 -4.36 16.25 13.69
CA THR A 43 -4.75 15.03 12.97
C THR A 43 -6.15 14.53 13.33
N LEU A 44 -6.50 14.49 14.62
CA LEU A 44 -7.77 13.91 15.09
C LEU A 44 -8.82 14.96 15.48
N GLY A 45 -8.38 16.18 15.81
CA GLY A 45 -9.25 17.25 16.30
C GLY A 45 -9.76 18.19 15.21
N SER A 46 -9.34 18.02 13.95
CA SER A 46 -9.78 18.85 12.83
C SER A 46 -10.39 18.00 11.71
N PHE A 47 -11.41 18.55 11.02
CA PHE A 47 -12.02 17.92 9.85
C PHE A 47 -10.96 17.60 8.78
N PHE A 48 -10.12 18.58 8.44
CA PHE A 48 -9.02 18.41 7.50
C PHE A 48 -8.02 17.31 7.91
N GLY A 49 -7.70 17.21 9.20
CA GLY A 49 -6.82 16.15 9.70
C GLY A 49 -7.38 14.75 9.52
N LEU A 50 -8.69 14.57 9.74
CA LEU A 50 -9.38 13.30 9.53
C LEU A 50 -9.47 12.93 8.05
N GLU A 51 -9.67 13.92 7.17
CA GLU A 51 -9.63 13.73 5.72
C GLU A 51 -8.25 13.23 5.28
N GLN A 52 -7.19 13.93 5.65
CA GLN A 52 -5.81 13.58 5.30
C GLN A 52 -5.42 12.20 5.86
N LEU A 53 -5.86 11.88 7.08
CA LEU A 53 -5.67 10.57 7.68
C LEU A 53 -6.35 9.48 6.82
N GLY A 54 -7.59 9.69 6.38
CA GLY A 54 -8.32 8.77 5.52
C GLY A 54 -7.66 8.57 4.15
N ILE A 55 -7.15 9.65 3.56
CA ILE A 55 -6.42 9.62 2.28
C ILE A 55 -5.16 8.76 2.40
N LEU A 56 -4.36 8.95 3.46
CA LEU A 56 -3.15 8.13 3.70
C LEU A 56 -3.48 6.69 4.09
N LEU A 57 -4.53 6.48 4.89
CA LEU A 57 -4.96 5.16 5.36
C LEU A 57 -5.37 4.25 4.20
N THR A 58 -6.03 4.81 3.19
CA THR A 58 -6.61 4.04 2.08
C THR A 58 -5.59 3.17 1.32
N PRO A 59 -4.52 3.73 0.71
CA PRO A 59 -3.54 2.93 0.00
C PRO A 59 -2.75 2.00 0.94
N ILE A 60 -2.42 2.45 2.15
CA ILE A 60 -1.69 1.64 3.15
C ILE A 60 -2.49 0.40 3.56
N LEU A 61 -3.80 0.55 3.76
CA LEU A 61 -4.66 -0.56 4.14
C LEU A 61 -4.78 -1.59 3.01
N ILE A 62 -4.94 -1.13 1.77
CA ILE A 62 -5.01 -2.01 0.59
C ILE A 62 -3.68 -2.75 0.40
N THR A 63 -2.54 -2.05 0.46
CA THR A 63 -1.22 -2.69 0.32
C THR A 63 -0.90 -3.63 1.48
N ALA A 64 -1.37 -3.34 2.70
CA ALA A 64 -1.24 -4.26 3.83
C ALA A 64 -2.04 -5.56 3.62
N VAL A 65 -3.26 -5.46 3.07
CA VAL A 65 -4.05 -6.65 2.70
C VAL A 65 -3.37 -7.42 1.57
N ALA A 66 -2.77 -6.74 0.58
CA ALA A 66 -1.97 -7.38 -0.47
C ALA A 66 -0.81 -8.21 0.12
N ALA A 67 -0.06 -7.62 1.07
CA ALA A 67 1.05 -8.29 1.75
C ALA A 67 0.58 -9.48 2.58
N ALA A 68 -0.45 -9.29 3.39
CA ALA A 68 -1.00 -10.34 4.24
C ALA A 68 -1.50 -11.55 3.42
N THR A 69 -2.04 -11.30 2.22
CA THR A 69 -2.47 -12.36 1.29
C THR A 69 -1.31 -13.22 0.82
N ALA A 70 -0.15 -12.64 0.51
CA ALA A 70 1.05 -13.40 0.12
C ALA A 70 1.65 -14.16 1.31
N PHE A 71 1.71 -13.52 2.49
CA PHE A 71 2.26 -14.11 3.70
C PHE A 71 1.51 -15.35 4.17
N ARG A 72 0.21 -15.48 3.86
CA ARG A 72 -0.55 -16.70 4.17
C ARG A 72 0.02 -17.96 3.51
N MET A 73 0.67 -17.83 2.36
CA MET A 73 1.36 -18.95 1.70
C MET A 73 2.84 -19.06 2.12
N GLY A 74 3.31 -18.23 3.06
CA GLY A 74 4.72 -18.13 3.43
C GLY A 74 5.57 -17.38 2.39
N LEU A 75 4.95 -16.72 1.41
CA LEU A 75 5.65 -15.97 0.37
C LEU A 75 5.88 -14.53 0.81
N TRP A 76 7.12 -14.07 0.71
CA TRP A 76 7.49 -12.69 1.02
C TRP A 76 7.43 -11.81 -0.23
N ASN A 77 6.25 -11.26 -0.53
CA ASN A 77 6.06 -10.34 -1.65
C ASN A 77 6.49 -8.92 -1.26
N ILE A 78 7.79 -8.62 -1.39
CA ILE A 78 8.33 -7.25 -1.20
C ILE A 78 7.97 -6.34 -2.39
N GLY A 79 7.47 -6.95 -3.48
CA GLY A 79 7.16 -6.31 -4.76
C GLY A 79 5.89 -5.49 -4.81
N ILE A 80 5.20 -5.34 -3.67
CA ILE A 80 3.91 -4.66 -3.58
C ILE A 80 4.03 -3.21 -4.03
N GLU A 81 5.15 -2.57 -3.71
CA GLU A 81 5.47 -1.22 -4.17
C GLU A 81 5.51 -1.16 -5.71
N GLY A 82 6.23 -2.07 -6.37
CA GLY A 82 6.29 -2.13 -7.83
C GLY A 82 4.96 -2.49 -8.47
N GLN A 83 4.20 -3.41 -7.86
CA GLN A 83 2.86 -3.81 -8.32
C GLN A 83 1.87 -2.64 -8.23
N PHE A 84 1.97 -1.81 -7.18
CA PHE A 84 1.26 -0.53 -7.06
C PHE A 84 1.60 0.41 -8.21
N TYR A 85 2.89 0.63 -8.47
CA TYR A 85 3.33 1.51 -9.56
C TYR A 85 2.87 1.02 -10.94
N LEU A 86 2.90 -0.29 -11.20
CA LEU A 86 2.41 -0.83 -12.47
C LEU A 86 0.89 -0.74 -12.61
N GLY A 87 0.14 -0.91 -11.52
CA GLY A 87 -1.28 -0.60 -11.50
C GLY A 87 -1.55 0.86 -11.86
N ALA A 88 -0.80 1.79 -11.26
CA ALA A 88 -0.89 3.22 -11.56
C ALA A 88 -0.54 3.55 -13.02
N ILE A 89 0.51 2.93 -13.57
CA ILE A 89 0.89 3.08 -14.99
C ILE A 89 -0.25 2.60 -15.90
N ALA A 90 -0.78 1.40 -15.66
CA ALA A 90 -1.84 0.83 -16.49
C ALA A 90 -3.09 1.72 -16.49
N VAL A 91 -3.49 2.21 -15.31
CA VAL A 91 -4.61 3.15 -15.14
C VAL A 91 -4.36 4.46 -15.86
N THR A 92 -3.13 4.99 -15.80
CA THR A 92 -2.76 6.24 -16.50
C THR A 92 -2.81 6.06 -18.01
N LEU A 93 -2.24 4.98 -18.53
CA LEU A 93 -2.25 4.70 -19.97
C LEU A 93 -3.67 4.56 -20.50
N VAL A 94 -4.54 3.84 -19.80
CA VAL A 94 -5.93 3.66 -20.24
C VAL A 94 -6.75 4.93 -20.03
N GLY A 95 -6.59 5.60 -18.88
CA GLY A 95 -7.33 6.81 -18.51
C GLY A 95 -7.03 8.02 -19.39
N LEU A 96 -5.88 8.06 -20.06
CA LEU A 96 -5.52 9.11 -21.02
C LEU A 96 -5.99 8.82 -22.45
N ASN A 97 -6.26 7.56 -22.80
CA ASN A 97 -6.57 7.15 -24.18
C ASN A 97 -8.04 6.77 -24.39
N ILE A 98 -8.84 6.66 -23.32
CA ILE A 98 -10.26 6.31 -23.40
C ILE A 98 -11.14 7.50 -23.03
N GLU A 99 -12.16 7.72 -23.84
CA GLU A 99 -13.22 8.71 -23.63
C GLU A 99 -14.55 8.03 -23.35
N GLY A 100 -15.36 8.59 -22.43
CA GLY A 100 -16.65 8.02 -22.09
C GLY A 100 -17.21 8.49 -20.73
N PRO A 101 -18.36 7.94 -20.31
CA PRO A 101 -18.98 8.30 -19.04
C PRO A 101 -18.10 7.92 -17.85
N ASN A 102 -17.94 8.85 -16.90
CA ASN A 102 -17.04 8.71 -15.74
C ASN A 102 -17.23 7.37 -15.00
N PHE A 103 -18.48 6.98 -14.74
CA PHE A 103 -18.79 5.74 -14.01
C PHE A 103 -18.29 4.47 -14.73
N LEU A 104 -18.49 4.36 -16.04
CA LEU A 104 -18.05 3.19 -16.81
C LEU A 104 -16.52 3.12 -16.88
N ILE A 105 -15.87 4.28 -17.04
CA ILE A 105 -14.42 4.33 -17.12
C ILE A 105 -13.79 3.99 -15.78
N LEU A 106 -14.34 4.45 -14.65
CA LEU A 106 -13.85 4.04 -13.34
C LEU A 106 -13.90 2.53 -13.15
N ILE A 107 -14.93 1.84 -13.61
CA ILE A 107 -15.01 0.37 -13.58
C ILE A 107 -13.88 -0.26 -14.40
N ILE A 108 -13.63 0.26 -15.61
CA ILE A 108 -12.55 -0.20 -16.47
C ILE A 108 -11.19 0.03 -15.78
N LEU A 109 -10.99 1.21 -15.20
CA LEU A 109 -9.74 1.56 -14.51
C LEU A 109 -9.49 0.68 -13.28
N VAL A 110 -10.53 0.31 -12.51
CA VAL A 110 -10.40 -0.68 -11.42
C VAL A 110 -9.88 -2.01 -11.97
N ILE A 111 -10.48 -2.52 -13.03
CA ILE A 111 -10.08 -3.80 -13.65
C ILE A 111 -8.65 -3.72 -14.19
N VAL A 112 -8.32 -2.63 -14.89
CA VAL A 112 -7.00 -2.40 -15.48
C VAL A 112 -5.93 -2.26 -14.40
N GLY A 113 -6.21 -1.56 -13.30
CA GLY A 113 -5.29 -1.44 -12.18
C GLY A 113 -4.97 -2.79 -11.54
N ILE A 114 -6.02 -3.61 -11.31
CA ILE A 114 -5.87 -4.98 -10.80
C ILE A 114 -5.04 -5.83 -11.77
N ILE A 115 -5.35 -5.80 -13.07
CA ILE A 115 -4.61 -6.57 -14.07
C ILE A 115 -3.17 -6.10 -14.16
N GLY A 116 -2.91 -4.79 -14.15
CA GLY A 116 -1.56 -4.22 -14.21
C GLY A 116 -0.67 -4.69 -13.07
N GLY A 117 -1.18 -4.62 -11.84
CA GLY A 117 -0.46 -5.12 -10.66
C GLY A 117 -0.29 -6.64 -10.66
N ALA A 118 -1.33 -7.39 -11.07
CA ALA A 118 -1.26 -8.85 -11.17
C ALA A 118 -0.23 -9.31 -12.22
N LEU A 119 -0.23 -8.71 -13.40
CA LEU A 119 0.75 -9.02 -14.46
C LEU A 119 2.18 -8.73 -14.02
N TRP A 120 2.40 -7.68 -13.23
CA TRP A 120 3.73 -7.42 -12.67
C TRP A 120 4.17 -8.48 -11.66
N ALA A 121 3.22 -8.97 -10.84
CA ALA A 121 3.47 -10.05 -9.90
C ALA A 121 3.67 -11.42 -10.59
N LEU A 122 3.22 -11.59 -11.84
CA LEU A 122 3.39 -12.83 -12.59
C LEU A 122 4.85 -13.20 -12.79
N LEU A 123 5.70 -12.21 -13.11
CA LEU A 123 7.15 -12.41 -13.33
C LEU A 123 7.85 -13.10 -12.13
N PRO A 124 7.82 -12.53 -10.90
CA PRO A 124 8.43 -13.16 -9.75
C PRO A 124 7.68 -14.43 -9.33
N ALA A 125 6.37 -14.53 -9.59
CA ALA A 125 5.61 -15.73 -9.29
C ALA A 125 6.03 -16.93 -10.14
N LEU A 126 6.26 -16.75 -11.45
CA LEU A 126 6.77 -17.79 -12.34
C LEU A 126 8.19 -18.20 -11.95
N ALA A 127 9.05 -17.21 -11.66
CA ALA A 127 10.41 -17.44 -11.20
C ALA A 127 10.45 -18.28 -9.90
N LYS A 128 9.55 -18.00 -8.96
CA LYS A 128 9.42 -18.78 -7.72
C LYS A 128 8.82 -20.16 -7.99
N ALA A 129 7.74 -20.25 -8.75
CA ALA A 129 6.94 -21.47 -8.91
C ALA A 129 7.64 -22.55 -9.75
N TYR A 130 8.48 -22.16 -10.71
CA TYR A 130 9.13 -23.08 -11.65
C TYR A 130 10.65 -23.14 -11.49
N ALA A 131 11.31 -22.02 -11.16
CA ALA A 131 12.77 -21.96 -11.02
C ALA A 131 13.23 -21.92 -9.55
N ASN A 132 12.30 -21.92 -8.59
CA ASN A 132 12.58 -21.83 -7.15
C ASN A 132 13.50 -20.65 -6.77
N ILE A 133 13.43 -19.57 -7.55
CA ILE A 133 14.17 -18.33 -7.29
C ILE A 133 13.57 -17.64 -6.08
N SER A 134 14.41 -16.97 -5.28
CA SER A 134 13.95 -16.17 -4.15
C SER A 134 12.98 -15.08 -4.60
N GLU A 135 11.75 -15.17 -4.11
CA GLU A 135 10.69 -14.18 -4.27
C GLU A 135 11.09 -12.84 -3.66
N ILE A 136 11.87 -12.83 -2.58
CA ILE A 136 12.37 -11.62 -1.91
C ILE A 136 13.24 -10.80 -2.88
N ILE A 137 14.25 -11.44 -3.48
CA ILE A 137 15.20 -10.75 -4.37
C ILE A 137 14.50 -10.32 -5.66
N SER A 138 13.76 -11.23 -6.30
CA SER A 138 13.10 -10.94 -7.57
C SER A 138 12.07 -9.82 -7.45
N THR A 139 11.24 -9.83 -6.39
CA THR A 139 10.23 -8.78 -6.19
C THR A 139 10.86 -7.44 -5.79
N LEU A 140 11.92 -7.44 -4.98
CA LEU A 140 12.65 -6.22 -4.64
C LEU A 140 13.31 -5.58 -5.86
N MET A 141 13.96 -6.38 -6.72
CA MET A 141 14.60 -5.87 -7.94
C MET A 141 13.58 -5.25 -8.90
N LEU A 142 12.40 -5.87 -9.03
CA LEU A 142 11.33 -5.35 -9.87
C LEU A 142 10.72 -4.04 -9.35
N ASN A 143 10.82 -3.72 -8.05
CA ASN A 143 10.39 -2.41 -7.55
C ASN A 143 11.22 -1.28 -8.16
N PHE A 144 12.54 -1.44 -8.21
CA PHE A 144 13.41 -0.43 -8.81
C PHE A 144 13.10 -0.21 -10.29
N ILE A 145 12.84 -1.29 -11.03
CA ILE A 145 12.44 -1.21 -12.44
C ILE A 145 11.11 -0.47 -12.58
N ALA A 146 10.12 -0.75 -11.72
CA ALA A 146 8.83 -0.08 -11.75
C ALA A 146 8.95 1.44 -11.50
N ILE A 147 9.74 1.85 -10.51
CA ILE A 147 9.99 3.27 -10.20
C ILE A 147 10.65 3.96 -11.38
N LEU A 148 11.69 3.36 -11.96
CA LEU A 148 12.38 3.91 -13.13
C LEU A 148 11.46 3.98 -14.35
N LEU A 149 10.56 3.01 -14.51
CA LEU A 149 9.58 3.00 -15.60
C LEU A 149 8.56 4.15 -15.45
N VAL A 150 8.07 4.39 -14.23
CA VAL A 150 7.20 5.55 -13.94
C VAL A 150 7.90 6.85 -14.29
N ASN A 151 9.15 7.01 -13.86
CA ASN A 151 9.95 8.20 -14.13
C ASN A 151 10.17 8.41 -15.65
N TYR A 152 10.54 7.34 -16.37
CA TYR A 152 10.67 7.36 -17.84
C TYR A 152 9.38 7.77 -18.53
N LEU A 153 8.23 7.20 -18.13
CA LEU A 153 6.94 7.52 -18.73
C LEU A 153 6.50 8.95 -18.44
N ALA A 154 6.71 9.43 -17.21
CA ALA A 154 6.34 10.76 -16.77
C ALA A 154 7.16 11.87 -17.43
N ILE A 155 8.45 11.64 -17.69
CA ILE A 155 9.34 12.61 -18.35
C ILE A 155 9.30 12.48 -19.88
N GLY A 156 9.06 11.28 -20.41
CA GLY A 156 9.09 10.99 -21.83
C GLY A 156 7.68 10.92 -22.46
N PRO A 157 7.19 9.72 -22.84
CA PRO A 157 6.00 9.57 -23.68
C PRO A 157 4.71 10.20 -23.15
N LEU A 158 4.46 10.14 -21.84
CA LEU A 158 3.19 10.61 -21.25
C LEU A 158 3.27 12.05 -20.76
N ARG A 159 4.45 12.69 -20.86
CA ARG A 159 4.72 14.01 -20.31
C ARG A 159 3.67 15.03 -20.77
N ASP A 160 3.15 15.78 -19.81
CA ASP A 160 2.30 16.92 -20.09
C ASP A 160 3.10 18.03 -20.80
N LYS A 161 2.71 18.32 -22.05
CA LYS A 161 3.35 19.35 -22.88
C LYS A 161 2.79 20.75 -22.65
N THR A 162 1.72 20.88 -21.86
CA THR A 162 1.07 22.17 -21.60
C THR A 162 1.82 23.05 -20.58
N GLY A 163 2.84 22.50 -19.91
CA GLY A 163 3.66 23.25 -18.94
C GLY A 163 2.99 23.48 -17.59
N ALA A 164 1.83 22.86 -17.33
CA ALA A 164 1.05 23.08 -16.12
C ALA A 164 1.62 22.43 -14.83
N GLY A 165 2.66 21.61 -14.93
CA GLY A 165 3.25 20.88 -13.80
C GLY A 165 4.57 21.47 -13.30
N VAL A 166 4.68 21.70 -11.98
CA VAL A 166 5.94 22.05 -11.31
C VAL A 166 6.98 20.93 -11.41
N MET A 167 6.51 19.68 -11.54
CA MET A 167 7.32 18.48 -11.74
C MET A 167 6.96 17.79 -13.06
N ALA A 168 7.92 17.06 -13.63
CA ALA A 168 7.67 16.23 -14.79
C ALA A 168 6.64 15.15 -14.44
N SER A 169 5.47 15.23 -15.07
CA SER A 169 4.31 14.39 -14.80
C SER A 169 3.56 14.12 -16.10
N SER A 170 2.74 13.06 -16.09
CA SER A 170 1.83 12.80 -17.20
C SER A 170 0.77 13.89 -17.32
N ALA A 171 0.08 13.94 -18.46
CA ALA A 171 -1.19 14.64 -18.56
C ALA A 171 -2.16 14.22 -17.43
N ARG A 172 -3.02 15.14 -17.01
CA ARG A 172 -4.03 14.88 -15.96
C ARG A 172 -5.13 13.99 -16.52
N ILE A 173 -5.48 12.94 -15.79
CA ILE A 173 -6.62 12.08 -16.10
C ILE A 173 -7.90 12.82 -15.69
N SER A 174 -8.89 12.83 -16.58
CA SER A 174 -10.17 13.53 -16.37
C SER A 174 -11.14 12.78 -15.44
N TYR A 175 -10.88 11.50 -15.17
CA TYR A 175 -11.72 10.62 -14.36
C TYR A 175 -11.25 10.63 -12.91
N SER A 176 -12.15 11.02 -12.01
CA SER A 176 -11.91 11.04 -10.58
C SER A 176 -12.91 10.18 -9.82
N LEU A 177 -12.42 9.52 -8.76
CA LEU A 177 -13.30 8.93 -7.76
C LEU A 177 -14.10 10.04 -7.08
N PRO A 178 -15.42 9.88 -6.89
CA PRO A 178 -16.21 10.88 -6.21
C PRO A 178 -15.71 11.11 -4.78
N GLU A 179 -15.69 12.37 -4.38
CA GLU A 179 -15.44 12.81 -3.02
C GLU A 179 -16.63 12.42 -2.13
N TRP A 180 -16.34 11.98 -0.90
CA TRP A 180 -17.34 11.54 0.07
C TRP A 180 -17.31 12.38 1.35
N PHE A 181 -16.11 12.65 1.88
CA PHE A 181 -15.93 13.43 3.10
C PHE A 181 -14.82 14.45 2.89
N GLY A 182 -15.20 15.67 2.48
CA GLY A 182 -14.24 16.68 2.02
C GLY A 182 -13.37 16.12 0.89
N ALA A 183 -12.04 16.16 1.04
CA ALA A 183 -11.11 15.60 0.06
C ALA A 183 -11.02 14.06 0.06
N LEU A 184 -11.65 13.37 1.03
CA LEU A 184 -11.64 11.91 1.07
C LEU A 184 -12.55 11.31 -0.01
N HIS A 185 -11.96 10.53 -0.90
CA HIS A 185 -12.66 9.86 -1.99
C HIS A 185 -13.24 8.49 -1.60
N ILE A 186 -14.20 8.01 -2.39
CA ILE A 186 -14.86 6.69 -2.22
C ILE A 186 -13.87 5.51 -2.21
N GLY A 187 -12.64 5.67 -2.71
CA GLY A 187 -11.58 4.65 -2.60
C GLY A 187 -11.34 4.12 -1.17
N PHE A 188 -11.66 4.89 -0.14
CA PHE A 188 -11.66 4.41 1.25
C PHE A 188 -12.56 3.18 1.45
N PHE A 189 -13.73 3.15 0.81
CA PHE A 189 -14.62 1.99 0.86
C PHE A 189 -14.04 0.78 0.14
N PHE A 190 -13.24 0.95 -0.92
CA PHE A 190 -12.52 -0.17 -1.54
C PHE A 190 -11.53 -0.81 -0.55
N ALA A 191 -10.84 0.00 0.24
CA ALA A 191 -9.95 -0.49 1.29
C ALA A 191 -10.68 -1.29 2.38
N LEU A 192 -11.86 -0.82 2.80
CA LEU A 192 -12.69 -1.55 3.76
C LEU A 192 -13.29 -2.84 3.16
N ILE A 193 -13.75 -2.78 1.92
CA ILE A 193 -14.32 -3.95 1.22
C ILE A 193 -13.24 -5.02 1.04
N ILE A 194 -12.03 -4.65 0.58
CA ILE A 194 -10.96 -5.64 0.38
C ILE A 194 -10.48 -6.24 1.70
N LEU A 195 -10.45 -5.44 2.77
CA LEU A 195 -10.18 -5.94 4.13
C LEU A 195 -11.27 -6.92 4.58
N GLY A 196 -12.54 -6.61 4.34
CA GLY A 196 -13.68 -7.48 4.64
C GLY A 196 -13.62 -8.79 3.87
N ILE A 197 -13.34 -8.74 2.56
CA ILE A 197 -13.13 -9.92 1.72
C ILE A 197 -11.96 -10.74 2.27
N TYR A 198 -10.83 -10.10 2.58
CA TYR A 198 -9.68 -10.78 3.18
C TYR A 198 -10.03 -11.45 4.51
N ALA A 199 -10.84 -10.81 5.36
CA ALA A 199 -11.30 -11.39 6.62
C ALA A 199 -12.19 -12.62 6.40
N ILE A 200 -13.14 -12.53 5.47
CA ILE A 200 -14.03 -13.65 5.13
C ILE A 200 -13.22 -14.82 4.58
N VAL A 201 -12.35 -14.55 3.60
CA VAL A 201 -11.48 -15.57 3.00
C VAL A 201 -10.59 -16.19 4.07
N SER A 202 -9.97 -15.37 4.92
CA SER A 202 -9.04 -15.81 5.95
C SER A 202 -9.66 -16.74 6.98
N PHE A 203 -10.91 -16.49 7.40
CA PHE A 203 -11.55 -17.23 8.50
C PHE A 203 -12.53 -18.31 8.06
N TYR A 204 -13.14 -18.18 6.88
CA TYR A 204 -14.30 -18.99 6.51
C TYR A 204 -14.12 -19.80 5.23
N THR A 205 -12.96 -19.72 4.54
CA THR A 205 -12.79 -20.42 3.26
C THR A 205 -11.73 -21.53 3.30
N GLN A 206 -12.04 -22.66 2.65
CA GLN A 206 -11.11 -23.78 2.44
C GLN A 206 -9.85 -23.34 1.70
N PHE A 207 -9.98 -22.40 0.76
CA PHE A 207 -8.87 -21.83 0.00
C PHE A 207 -7.74 -21.32 0.90
N SER A 208 -8.08 -20.62 1.98
CA SER A 208 -7.13 -20.06 2.94
C SER A 208 -6.38 -21.18 3.68
N TYR A 209 -7.12 -22.18 4.17
CA TYR A 209 -6.54 -23.34 4.86
C TYR A 209 -5.62 -24.18 3.97
N GLU A 210 -6.05 -24.46 2.74
CA GLU A 210 -5.23 -25.18 1.75
C GLU A 210 -3.96 -24.41 1.42
N THR A 211 -4.06 -23.09 1.27
CA THR A 211 -2.90 -22.23 0.99
C THR A 211 -1.89 -22.25 2.13
N GLU A 212 -2.36 -22.17 3.37
CA GLU A 212 -1.52 -22.21 4.57
C GLU A 212 -0.83 -23.58 4.73
N MET A 213 -1.55 -24.67 4.46
CA MET A 213 -0.98 -26.03 4.49
C MET A 213 0.10 -26.24 3.42
N ILE A 214 -0.15 -25.79 2.19
CA ILE A 214 0.82 -25.89 1.09
C ILE A 214 2.04 -25.01 1.36
N GLY A 215 1.83 -23.81 1.94
CA GLY A 215 2.90 -22.91 2.34
C GLY A 215 3.79 -23.52 3.42
N ALA A 216 3.20 -24.25 4.38
CA ALA A 216 3.96 -24.96 5.41
C ALA A 216 4.74 -26.16 4.87
N ASN A 217 4.16 -26.91 3.92
CA ASN A 217 4.85 -28.03 3.27
C ASN A 217 4.33 -28.27 1.86
N SER A 218 5.13 -27.90 0.86
CA SER A 218 4.80 -28.06 -0.56
C SER A 218 4.57 -29.53 -0.98
N LYS A 219 5.14 -30.50 -0.23
CA LYS A 219 4.93 -31.93 -0.47
C LYS A 219 3.51 -32.40 -0.12
N VAL A 220 2.74 -31.62 0.63
CA VAL A 220 1.34 -31.93 0.96
C VAL A 220 0.42 -31.75 -0.25
N GLY A 221 0.79 -30.90 -1.19
CA GLY A 221 -0.02 -30.54 -2.36
C GLY A 221 -0.63 -31.74 -3.12
N PRO A 222 0.17 -32.74 -3.54
CA PRO A 222 -0.35 -33.93 -4.23
C PRO A 222 -1.39 -34.73 -3.43
N TYR A 223 -1.30 -34.74 -2.09
CA TYR A 223 -2.22 -35.49 -1.22
C TYR A 223 -3.59 -34.80 -1.09
N ILE A 224 -3.66 -33.49 -1.29
CA ILE A 224 -4.89 -32.69 -1.27
C ILE A 224 -5.36 -32.28 -2.68
N GLY A 225 -4.71 -32.80 -3.73
CA GLY A 225 -5.07 -32.51 -5.12
C GLY A 225 -4.72 -31.10 -5.61
N VAL A 226 -3.87 -30.36 -4.89
CA VAL A 226 -3.51 -28.98 -5.23
C VAL A 226 -2.04 -28.88 -5.63
N SER A 227 -1.77 -28.30 -6.81
CA SER A 227 -0.40 -28.00 -7.24
C SER A 227 0.15 -26.78 -6.49
N ALA A 228 1.29 -26.96 -5.80
CA ALA A 228 1.98 -25.87 -5.11
C ALA A 228 2.36 -24.73 -6.08
N SER A 229 2.93 -25.05 -7.24
CA SER A 229 3.31 -24.04 -8.25
C SER A 229 2.12 -23.21 -8.74
N LYS A 230 0.97 -23.85 -9.03
CA LYS A 230 -0.24 -23.11 -9.42
C LYS A 230 -0.75 -22.22 -8.29
N ARG A 231 -0.68 -22.69 -7.03
CA ARG A 231 -1.10 -21.90 -5.86
C ARG A 231 -0.18 -20.70 -5.62
N ILE A 232 1.14 -20.86 -5.79
CA ILE A 232 2.12 -19.76 -5.70
C ILE A 232 1.76 -18.66 -6.71
N ILE A 233 1.53 -19.05 -7.96
CA ILE A 233 1.17 -18.11 -9.03
C ILE A 233 -0.12 -17.39 -8.69
N LEU A 234 -1.16 -18.13 -8.32
CA LEU A 234 -2.46 -17.55 -7.99
C LEU A 234 -2.38 -16.55 -6.83
N ILE A 235 -1.70 -16.89 -5.73
CA ILE A 235 -1.58 -16.01 -4.56
C ILE A 235 -0.78 -14.75 -4.88
N MET A 236 0.31 -14.87 -5.64
CA MET A 236 1.09 -13.71 -6.07
C MET A 236 0.29 -12.81 -7.01
N LEU A 237 -0.49 -13.36 -7.93
CA LEU A 237 -1.37 -12.59 -8.82
C LEU A 237 -2.46 -11.85 -8.04
N ILE A 238 -3.09 -12.50 -7.06
CA ILE A 238 -4.10 -11.87 -6.19
C ILE A 238 -3.46 -10.75 -5.37
N SER A 239 -2.30 -11.01 -4.75
CA SER A 239 -1.54 -10.00 -3.99
C SER A 239 -1.18 -8.80 -4.86
N GLY A 240 -0.63 -9.04 -6.05
CA GLY A 240 -0.30 -7.99 -7.01
C GLY A 240 -1.50 -7.24 -7.53
N GLY A 241 -2.62 -7.91 -7.75
CA GLY A 241 -3.86 -7.26 -8.16
C GLY A 241 -4.43 -6.33 -7.09
N ILE A 242 -4.38 -6.74 -5.82
CA ILE A 242 -4.76 -5.87 -4.70
C ILE A 242 -3.81 -4.66 -4.60
N ALA A 243 -2.50 -4.87 -4.76
CA ALA A 243 -1.54 -3.77 -4.80
C ALA A 243 -1.78 -2.81 -5.98
N GLY A 244 -2.11 -3.34 -7.16
CA GLY A 244 -2.45 -2.55 -8.35
C GLY A 244 -3.74 -1.73 -8.17
N LEU A 245 -4.72 -2.26 -7.43
CA LEU A 245 -5.92 -1.51 -7.03
C LEU A 245 -5.57 -0.29 -6.17
N ALA A 246 -4.60 -0.39 -5.26
CA ALA A 246 -4.13 0.77 -4.49
C ALA A 246 -3.53 1.84 -5.42
N GLY A 247 -2.77 1.45 -6.44
CA GLY A 247 -2.25 2.37 -7.46
C GLY A 247 -3.36 3.06 -8.27
N MET A 248 -4.42 2.33 -8.59
CA MET A 248 -5.62 2.90 -9.24
C MET A 248 -6.30 3.95 -8.36
N VAL A 249 -6.48 3.65 -7.07
CA VAL A 249 -7.12 4.56 -6.12
C VAL A 249 -6.27 5.83 -5.93
N GLU A 250 -4.95 5.72 -5.86
CA GLU A 250 -4.08 6.89 -5.71
C GLU A 250 -4.14 7.81 -6.94
N ILE A 251 -4.06 7.22 -8.14
CA ILE A 251 -4.16 7.98 -9.40
C ILE A 251 -5.53 8.64 -9.54
N THR A 252 -6.62 7.91 -9.33
CA THR A 252 -7.97 8.44 -9.59
C THR A 252 -8.57 9.22 -8.43
N GLY A 253 -8.00 9.10 -7.23
CA GLY A 253 -8.51 9.73 -6.02
C GLY A 253 -7.73 10.96 -5.57
N ASN A 254 -6.40 10.98 -5.72
CA ASN A 254 -5.56 12.01 -5.10
C ASN A 254 -4.73 12.79 -6.14
N ILE A 255 -3.84 12.11 -6.87
CA ILE A 255 -2.80 12.80 -7.65
C ILE A 255 -3.26 13.11 -9.08
N HIS A 256 -4.14 12.30 -9.69
CA HIS A 256 -4.67 12.45 -11.05
C HIS A 256 -3.62 12.50 -12.18
N ARG A 257 -2.35 12.28 -11.85
CA ARG A 257 -1.21 12.33 -12.75
C ARG A 257 -0.21 11.25 -12.34
N LEU A 258 0.46 10.67 -13.31
CA LEU A 258 1.60 9.82 -13.07
C LEU A 258 2.84 10.70 -12.93
N GLN A 259 3.47 10.65 -11.77
CA GLN A 259 4.68 11.41 -11.47
C GLN A 259 5.60 10.61 -10.56
N ASP A 260 6.85 11.06 -10.47
CA ASP A 260 7.80 10.50 -9.53
C ASP A 260 7.32 10.71 -8.08
N GLY A 261 7.56 9.73 -7.22
CA GLY A 261 7.12 9.75 -5.83
C GLY A 261 5.59 9.66 -5.63
N ILE A 262 4.83 9.17 -6.63
CA ILE A 262 3.37 8.98 -6.48
C ILE A 262 3.02 8.06 -5.30
N SER A 263 3.86 7.07 -5.01
CA SER A 263 3.77 6.31 -3.77
C SER A 263 4.79 6.86 -2.77
N ASN A 264 4.30 7.30 -1.61
CA ASN A 264 5.15 7.65 -0.47
C ASN A 264 5.50 6.39 0.34
N GLN A 265 6.05 5.37 -0.35
CA GLN A 265 6.40 4.05 0.21
C GLN A 265 5.21 3.26 0.79
N PHE A 266 4.00 3.45 0.23
CA PHE A 266 2.78 2.81 0.75
C PHE A 266 2.84 1.28 0.73
N GLY A 267 3.53 0.69 -0.25
CA GLY A 267 3.77 -0.75 -0.31
C GLY A 267 4.66 -1.24 0.83
N ILE A 268 5.73 -0.51 1.14
CA ILE A 268 6.64 -0.84 2.25
C ILE A 268 5.92 -0.72 3.59
N PHE A 269 5.17 0.37 3.82
CA PHE A 269 4.37 0.52 5.03
C PHE A 269 3.30 -0.57 5.14
N GLY A 270 2.65 -0.95 4.02
CA GLY A 270 1.71 -2.07 3.99
C GLY A 270 2.34 -3.40 4.41
N ILE A 271 3.55 -3.69 3.94
CA ILE A 271 4.33 -4.87 4.34
C ILE A 271 4.61 -4.85 5.85
N ILE A 272 5.09 -3.72 6.39
CA ILE A 272 5.35 -3.55 7.82
C ILE A 272 4.08 -3.83 8.64
N VAL A 273 2.95 -3.23 8.24
CA VAL A 273 1.66 -3.47 8.89
C VAL A 273 1.31 -4.95 8.85
N ALA A 274 1.36 -5.60 7.68
CA ALA A 274 0.99 -7.01 7.56
C ALA A 274 1.86 -7.93 8.45
N VAL A 275 3.15 -7.63 8.61
CA VAL A 275 4.05 -8.34 9.53
C VAL A 275 3.62 -8.11 10.99
N LEU A 276 3.39 -6.86 11.39
CA LEU A 276 2.98 -6.50 12.76
C LEU A 276 1.64 -7.13 13.15
N SER A 277 0.72 -7.21 12.19
CA SER A 277 -0.63 -7.74 12.37
C SER A 277 -0.69 -9.27 12.36
N ARG A 278 0.39 -9.95 11.95
CA ARG A 278 0.46 -11.43 11.84
C ARG A 278 -0.72 -12.03 11.08
N GLY A 279 -1.18 -11.34 10.03
CA GLY A 279 -2.32 -11.75 9.20
C GLY A 279 -3.71 -11.56 9.80
N SER A 280 -3.85 -11.01 11.01
CA SER A 280 -5.16 -10.67 11.60
C SER A 280 -5.80 -9.48 10.88
N PRO A 281 -7.04 -9.58 10.37
CA PRO A 281 -7.71 -8.45 9.71
C PRO A 281 -7.88 -7.23 10.63
N LEU A 282 -8.25 -7.45 11.90
CA LEU A 282 -8.35 -6.36 12.87
C LEU A 282 -6.97 -5.75 13.16
N GLY A 283 -5.93 -6.58 13.21
CA GLY A 283 -4.56 -6.10 13.34
C GLY A 283 -4.12 -5.25 12.15
N ILE A 284 -4.53 -5.61 10.93
CA ILE A 284 -4.20 -4.86 9.70
C ILE A 284 -4.87 -3.49 9.73
N LEU A 285 -6.14 -3.41 10.13
CA LEU A 285 -6.86 -2.14 10.27
C LEU A 285 -6.18 -1.22 11.29
N ILE A 286 -5.95 -1.73 12.51
CA ILE A 286 -5.34 -0.94 13.60
C ILE A 286 -3.91 -0.52 13.22
N GLY A 287 -3.12 -1.42 12.64
CA GLY A 287 -1.77 -1.12 12.19
C GLY A 287 -1.73 -0.07 11.08
N SER A 288 -2.64 -0.14 10.11
CA SER A 288 -2.71 0.84 9.02
C SER A 288 -3.11 2.21 9.54
N VAL A 289 -4.08 2.29 10.47
CA VAL A 289 -4.47 3.54 11.13
C VAL A 289 -3.29 4.13 11.91
N PHE A 290 -2.54 3.29 12.61
CA PHE A 290 -1.36 3.73 13.35
C PHE A 290 -0.30 4.33 12.42
N ILE A 291 0.08 3.64 11.33
CA ILE A 291 1.07 4.15 10.37
C ILE A 291 0.56 5.43 9.69
N ALA A 292 -0.71 5.48 9.27
CA ALA A 292 -1.29 6.69 8.68
C ALA A 292 -1.26 7.89 9.65
N LEU A 293 -1.50 7.66 10.95
CA LEU A 293 -1.42 8.68 11.99
C LEU A 293 0.01 9.18 12.19
N VAL A 294 1.01 8.29 12.17
CA VAL A 294 2.43 8.68 12.25
C VAL A 294 2.83 9.52 11.05
N LEU A 295 2.45 9.11 9.84
CA LEU A 295 2.75 9.84 8.61
C LEU A 295 2.09 11.21 8.59
N ASN A 296 0.80 11.29 8.94
CA ASN A 296 0.10 12.57 9.00
C ASN A 296 0.70 13.51 10.07
N SER A 297 1.06 12.97 11.23
CA SER A 297 1.76 13.72 12.28
C SER A 297 3.09 14.26 11.76
N GLY A 298 3.82 13.47 10.95
CA GLY A 298 5.05 13.90 10.31
C GLY A 298 4.85 15.09 9.36
N ILE A 299 3.81 15.06 8.53
CA ILE A 299 3.44 16.16 7.64
C ILE A 299 3.12 17.44 8.44
N VAL A 300 2.34 17.31 9.52
CA VAL A 300 2.02 18.44 10.40
C VAL A 300 3.30 19.01 11.04
N LEU A 301 4.21 18.17 11.51
CA LEU A 301 5.46 18.63 12.11
C LEU A 301 6.40 19.32 11.11
N GLN A 302 6.41 18.88 9.85
CA GLN A 302 7.16 19.55 8.77
C GLN A 302 6.62 20.95 8.49
N SER A 303 5.31 21.16 8.56
CA SER A 303 4.71 22.50 8.39
C SER A 303 5.15 23.52 9.46
N VAL A 304 5.67 23.04 10.59
CA VAL A 304 6.19 23.86 11.70
C VAL A 304 7.70 24.10 11.58
N GLY A 305 8.34 23.65 10.49
CA GLY A 305 9.75 23.94 10.17
C GLY A 305 10.75 22.88 10.61
N LEU A 306 10.29 21.70 11.05
CA LEU A 306 11.17 20.54 11.26
C LEU A 306 11.55 19.91 9.91
N SER A 307 12.85 19.71 9.68
CA SER A 307 13.35 19.18 8.41
C SER A 307 12.85 17.77 8.13
N VAL A 308 12.71 17.42 6.84
CA VAL A 308 12.26 16.10 6.37
C VAL A 308 13.09 14.95 6.97
N ASN A 309 14.39 15.18 7.19
CA ASN A 309 15.34 14.19 7.72
C ASN A 309 15.23 13.96 9.23
N SER A 310 14.49 14.79 9.96
CA SER A 310 14.28 14.64 11.42
C SER A 310 12.95 13.96 11.76
N VAL A 311 12.06 13.77 10.77
CA VAL A 311 10.65 13.40 11.01
C VAL A 311 10.26 12.06 10.37
N LEU A 312 10.95 11.61 9.31
CA LEU A 312 10.57 10.42 8.51
C LEU A 312 11.62 9.29 8.46
N PHE A 313 12.65 9.33 9.31
CA PHE A 313 13.57 8.19 9.49
C PHE A 313 13.12 7.25 10.61
#